data_AF-A0A0F9K9W0-F1
#
_entry.id   AF-A0A0F9K9W0-F1
#
_cell.length_a   1.000
_cell.length_b   1.000
_cell.length_c   1.000
_cell.angle_alpha   90.00
_cell.angle_beta   90.00
_cell.angle_gamma   90.00
#
_symmetry.space_group_name_H-M   'P 1'
#
loop_
_entity.id
_entity.type
_entity.pdbx_description
1 polymer ?
#
loop_
_entity_poly.entity_id
_entity_poly.type
_entity_poly.pdbx_seq_one_letter_code
_entity_poly.pdbx_strand_id
1 'polypeptide(L)'
;MAVITIKIKNLDRLKRAIDMYPEISGRHVANAINKSIGDIRQETIPITPRKTGNLRSSYDRGGTKFATPKDLVGTFGPNLNVAPYALFVHDKHPLGGRYKNPTTKGTLPRFLEEGALRATRRVNERFVEALNNITNDLAK
;
A
#
# COMPACT_ATOMS: atom_id res chain seq x y z
N MET A 1 -13.01 7.65 2.15
CA MET A 1 -12.23 6.56 1.50
C MET A 1 -11.91 5.57 2.60
N ALA A 2 -12.01 4.27 2.37
CA ALA A 2 -11.54 3.30 3.36
C ALA A 2 -10.01 3.28 3.33
N VAL A 3 -9.38 3.45 4.48
CA VAL A 3 -7.93 3.59 4.64
C VAL A 3 -7.46 2.46 5.55
N ILE A 4 -6.49 1.68 5.09
CA ILE A 4 -5.79 0.73 5.96
C ILE A 4 -4.62 1.46 6.59
N THR A 5 -4.67 1.58 7.91
CA THR A 5 -3.57 2.16 8.68
C THR A 5 -2.62 1.04 9.11
N ILE A 6 -1.49 0.92 8.43
CA ILE A 6 -0.39 0.05 8.90
C ILE A 6 0.36 0.81 9.99
N LYS A 7 0.29 0.31 11.23
CA LYS A 7 1.05 0.89 12.35
C LYS A 7 2.52 0.53 12.21
N ILE A 8 3.35 1.53 11.92
CA ILE A 8 4.80 1.41 11.87
C ILE A 8 5.35 1.53 13.30
N LYS A 9 6.16 0.57 13.73
CA LYS A 9 6.87 0.65 15.02
C LYS A 9 7.96 1.73 14.94
N ASN A 10 8.21 2.44 16.05
CA ASN A 10 9.23 3.50 16.16
C ASN A 10 9.00 4.74 15.28
N LEU A 11 7.74 5.03 14.93
CA LEU A 11 7.39 6.19 14.11
C LEU A 11 7.87 7.52 14.71
N ASP A 12 7.89 7.67 16.04
CA ASP A 12 8.36 8.89 16.71
C ASP A 12 9.83 9.19 16.42
N ARG A 13 10.67 8.15 16.34
CA ARG A 13 12.09 8.31 15.97
C ARG A 13 12.24 8.77 14.52
N LEU A 14 11.42 8.20 13.64
CA LEU A 14 11.38 8.56 12.22
C LEU A 14 10.96 10.03 12.04
N LYS A 15 9.92 10.45 12.76
CA LYS A 15 9.40 11.82 12.72
C LYS A 15 10.48 12.83 13.14
N ARG A 16 11.16 12.59 14.27
CA ARG A 16 12.27 13.45 14.71
C ARG A 16 13.41 13.52 13.69
N ALA A 17 13.76 12.40 13.06
CA ALA A 17 14.81 12.39 12.04
C ALA A 17 14.39 13.14 10.76
N ILE A 18 13.12 13.08 10.37
CA ILE A 18 12.56 13.88 9.26
C ILE A 18 12.64 15.37 9.58
N ASP A 19 12.25 15.76 10.80
CA ASP A 19 12.23 17.18 11.19
C ASP A 19 13.65 17.77 11.27
N MET A 20 14.64 16.99 11.72
CA MET A 20 16.03 17.44 11.84
C MET A 20 16.82 17.38 10.52
N TYR A 21 16.59 16.36 9.69
CA TYR A 21 17.35 16.10 8.48
C TYR A 21 16.42 15.75 7.31
N PRO A 22 15.61 16.70 6.83
CA PRO A 22 14.51 16.42 5.90
C PRO A 22 14.97 15.82 4.57
N GLU A 23 16.13 16.22 4.04
CA GLU A 23 16.62 15.72 2.75
C GLU A 23 17.11 14.27 2.81
N ILE A 24 17.91 13.94 3.84
CA ILE A 24 18.48 12.60 4.04
C ILE A 24 17.37 11.63 4.47
N SER A 25 16.61 12.01 5.50
CA SER A 25 15.52 11.20 6.03
C SER A 25 14.39 11.03 5.01
N GLY A 26 14.02 12.10 4.29
CA GLY A 26 12.98 12.04 3.27
C GLY A 26 13.29 11.03 2.16
N ARG A 27 14.56 10.93 1.73
CA ARG A 27 14.98 9.94 0.72
C ARG A 27 14.80 8.51 1.21
N HIS A 28 15.28 8.19 2.41
CA HIS A 28 15.18 6.84 2.98
C HIS A 28 13.74 6.44 3.26
N VAL A 29 12.92 7.38 3.74
CA VAL A 29 11.50 7.15 4.01
C VAL A 29 10.71 6.96 2.71
N ALA A 30 10.95 7.78 1.69
CA ALA A 30 10.34 7.59 0.36
C ALA A 30 10.70 6.23 -0.24
N ASN A 31 11.96 5.81 -0.11
CA ASN A 31 12.40 4.47 -0.54
C ASN A 31 11.69 3.35 0.24
N ALA A 32 11.52 3.52 1.55
CA ALA A 32 10.80 2.55 2.39
C ALA A 32 9.33 2.42 1.95
N ILE A 33 8.66 3.54 1.67
CA ILE A 33 7.30 3.56 1.15
C ILE A 33 7.23 2.84 -0.20
N ASN A 34 8.15 3.12 -1.12
CA ASN A 34 8.15 2.52 -2.45
C ASN A 34 8.41 1.01 -2.41
N LYS A 35 9.36 0.55 -1.58
CA LYS A 35 9.59 -0.88 -1.33
C LYS A 35 8.34 -1.53 -0.70
N SER A 36 7.71 -0.86 0.24
CA SER A 36 6.48 -1.33 0.91
C SER A 36 5.31 -1.49 -0.06
N ILE A 37 5.13 -0.56 -1.00
CA ILE A 37 4.16 -0.70 -2.10
C ILE A 37 4.46 -1.95 -2.92
N GLY A 38 5.73 -2.21 -3.22
CA GLY A 38 6.17 -3.43 -3.90
C GLY A 38 5.80 -4.70 -3.13
N ASP A 39 6.03 -4.72 -1.82
CA ASP A 39 5.68 -5.85 -0.95
C ASP A 39 4.15 -6.06 -0.90
N ILE A 40 3.35 -4.99 -0.77
CA ILE A 40 1.89 -5.05 -0.84
C ILE A 40 1.43 -5.58 -2.20
N ARG A 41 2.05 -5.12 -3.29
CA ARG A 41 1.75 -5.57 -4.65
C ARG A 41 1.99 -7.07 -4.81
N GLN A 42 3.10 -7.59 -4.29
CA GLN A 42 3.43 -9.02 -4.34
C GLN A 42 2.39 -9.89 -3.63
N GLU A 43 1.87 -9.43 -2.50
CA GLU A 43 0.86 -10.17 -1.73
C GLU A 43 -0.55 -10.01 -2.32
N THR A 44 -0.86 -8.84 -2.89
CA THR A 44 -2.22 -8.49 -3.36
C THR A 44 -2.53 -9.04 -4.76
N ILE A 45 -1.58 -8.98 -5.71
CA ILE A 45 -1.85 -9.40 -7.11
C ILE A 45 -2.28 -10.88 -7.20
N PRO A 46 -1.64 -11.83 -6.50
CA PRO A 46 -2.01 -13.25 -6.58
C PRO A 46 -3.46 -13.52 -6.15
N ILE A 47 -3.92 -12.83 -5.10
CA ILE A 47 -5.28 -12.96 -4.53
C ILE A 47 -6.30 -12.03 -5.22
N THR A 48 -5.86 -11.13 -6.09
CA THR A 48 -6.78 -10.30 -6.89
C THR A 48 -7.61 -11.20 -7.82
N PRO A 49 -8.94 -11.00 -7.93
CA PRO A 49 -9.83 -11.81 -8.76
C PRO A 49 -9.33 -11.99 -10.20
N ARG A 50 -9.27 -13.23 -10.68
CA ARG A 50 -8.75 -13.57 -12.03
C ARG A 50 -9.71 -13.28 -13.19
N LYS A 51 -11.03 -13.17 -12.94
CA LYS A 51 -12.05 -13.16 -14.01
C LYS A 51 -12.12 -11.90 -14.88
N THR A 52 -11.19 -10.97 -14.73
CA THR A 52 -11.04 -9.82 -15.63
C THR A 52 -9.57 -9.48 -15.78
N GLY A 53 -8.94 -9.86 -16.91
CA GLY A 53 -7.58 -9.41 -17.26
C GLY A 53 -7.41 -7.88 -17.17
N ASN A 54 -8.52 -7.14 -17.29
CA ASN A 54 -8.61 -5.69 -17.10
C ASN A 54 -8.32 -5.21 -15.67
N LEU A 55 -8.69 -5.98 -14.61
CA LEU A 55 -8.47 -5.54 -13.23
C LEU A 55 -7.00 -5.66 -12.84
N ARG A 56 -6.37 -6.81 -13.13
CA ARG A 56 -4.94 -7.02 -12.86
C ARG A 56 -4.05 -6.10 -13.71
N SER A 57 -4.41 -5.88 -14.97
CA SER A 57 -3.67 -4.92 -15.80
C SER A 57 -3.90 -3.46 -15.41
N SER A 58 -4.96 -3.13 -14.65
CA SER A 58 -5.22 -1.76 -14.21
C SER A 58 -4.33 -1.28 -13.06
N TYR A 59 -3.61 -2.17 -12.37
CA TYR A 59 -2.63 -1.76 -11.35
C TYR A 59 -1.50 -0.91 -11.95
N ASP A 60 -1.08 -1.26 -13.17
CA ASP A 60 0.01 -0.58 -13.88
C ASP A 60 -0.46 0.65 -14.68
N ARG A 61 -1.77 0.79 -14.95
CA ARG A 61 -2.34 1.88 -15.79
C ARG A 61 -2.77 3.13 -15.02
N GLY A 62 -2.27 3.34 -13.80
CA GLY A 62 -2.44 4.63 -13.10
C GLY A 62 -3.04 4.57 -11.69
N GLY A 63 -3.23 3.39 -11.10
CA GLY A 63 -3.66 3.27 -9.71
C GLY A 63 -2.52 3.27 -8.69
N THR A 64 -1.28 3.05 -9.13
CA THR A 64 -0.09 3.06 -8.26
C THR A 64 0.70 4.37 -8.44
N LYS A 65 0.91 5.10 -7.35
CA LYS A 65 1.78 6.29 -7.27
C LYS A 65 2.86 6.05 -6.22
N PHE A 66 4.10 6.24 -6.62
CA PHE A 66 5.25 6.11 -5.73
C PHE A 66 5.45 7.41 -4.93
N ALA A 67 5.94 7.27 -3.70
CA ALA A 67 6.33 8.38 -2.87
C ALA A 67 7.62 9.01 -3.40
N THR A 68 7.76 10.31 -3.17
CA THR A 68 8.98 11.07 -3.45
C THR A 68 9.54 11.63 -2.15
N PRO A 69 10.82 12.05 -2.10
CA PRO A 69 11.37 12.65 -0.87
C PRO A 69 10.62 13.90 -0.39
N LYS A 70 9.93 14.61 -1.31
CA LYS A 70 9.10 15.79 -1.01
C LYS A 70 7.65 15.43 -0.63
N ASP A 71 7.17 14.30 -1.12
CA ASP A 71 5.81 13.81 -0.91
C ASP A 71 5.88 12.36 -0.43
N LEU A 72 5.89 12.18 0.89
CA LEU A 72 6.02 10.89 1.59
C LEU A 72 4.69 10.12 1.58
N VAL A 73 3.93 10.22 0.49
CA VAL A 73 2.66 9.55 0.28
C VAL A 73 2.75 8.67 -0.94
N GLY A 74 2.44 7.39 -0.73
CA GLY A 74 2.33 6.39 -1.78
C GLY A 74 0.88 5.93 -1.94
N THR A 75 0.45 5.67 -3.17
CA THR A 75 -0.88 5.10 -3.45
C THR A 75 -0.70 3.77 -4.17
N PHE A 76 -1.48 2.77 -3.78
CA PHE A 76 -1.51 1.48 -4.46
C PHE A 76 -2.95 1.01 -4.62
N GLY A 77 -3.30 0.56 -5.82
CA GLY A 77 -4.59 -0.05 -6.09
C GLY A 77 -4.85 -0.21 -7.58
N PRO A 78 -5.80 -1.07 -7.96
CA PRO A 78 -6.30 -1.15 -9.32
C PRO A 78 -7.38 -0.09 -9.56
N ASN A 79 -7.71 0.17 -10.83
CA ASN A 79 -8.88 0.98 -11.15
C ASN A 79 -10.16 0.15 -10.93
N LEU A 80 -10.81 0.38 -9.79
CA LEU A 80 -12.01 -0.35 -9.36
C LEU A 80 -13.22 -0.13 -10.27
N ASN A 81 -13.23 0.95 -11.07
CA ASN A 81 -14.30 1.23 -12.04
C ASN A 81 -14.28 0.27 -13.24
N VAL A 82 -13.16 -0.40 -13.51
CA VAL A 82 -12.96 -1.19 -14.75
C VAL A 82 -13.44 -2.64 -14.61
N ALA A 83 -13.68 -3.12 -13.38
CA ALA A 83 -14.19 -4.47 -13.15
C ALA A 83 -15.14 -4.59 -11.93
N PRO A 84 -16.25 -3.82 -11.89
CA PRO A 84 -17.19 -3.83 -10.77
C PRO A 84 -17.82 -5.21 -10.49
N TYR A 85 -17.94 -6.06 -11.51
CA TYR A 85 -18.48 -7.42 -11.39
C TYR A 85 -17.48 -8.45 -10.82
N ALA A 86 -16.19 -8.32 -11.12
CA ALA A 86 -15.16 -9.24 -10.60
C ALA A 86 -15.00 -9.10 -9.08
N LEU A 87 -15.16 -7.87 -8.59
CA LEU A 87 -15.15 -7.50 -7.17
C LEU A 87 -16.39 -8.06 -6.46
N PHE A 88 -17.56 -7.99 -7.11
CA PHE A 88 -18.79 -8.58 -6.62
C PHE A 88 -18.71 -10.09 -6.42
N VAL A 89 -18.24 -10.83 -7.42
CA VAL A 89 -18.17 -12.30 -7.36
C VAL A 89 -17.17 -12.77 -6.30
N HIS A 90 -16.03 -12.07 -6.17
CA HIS A 90 -15.02 -12.41 -5.17
C HIS A 90 -15.43 -12.08 -3.74
N ASP A 91 -16.02 -10.90 -3.50
CA ASP A 91 -16.37 -10.47 -2.15
C ASP A 91 -17.65 -11.15 -1.62
N LYS A 92 -18.40 -11.88 -2.46
CA LYS A 92 -19.68 -12.54 -2.08
C LYS A 92 -19.75 -14.05 -2.13
N HIS A 93 -18.80 -14.75 -2.75
CA HIS A 93 -18.75 -16.21 -2.70
C HIS A 93 -17.96 -16.67 -1.46
N PRO A 94 -18.46 -16.36 -0.25
CA PRO A 94 -19.11 -17.42 0.53
C PRO A 94 -20.39 -17.01 1.29
N LEU A 95 -20.87 -15.77 1.21
CA LEU A 95 -21.97 -15.28 2.04
C LEU A 95 -22.89 -14.40 1.19
N GLY A 96 -24.14 -14.84 0.97
CA GLY A 96 -25.13 -14.27 0.06
C GLY A 96 -25.61 -12.84 0.35
N GLY A 97 -24.70 -11.87 0.52
CA GLY A 97 -25.00 -10.46 0.73
C GLY A 97 -25.50 -9.76 -0.54
N ARG A 98 -25.97 -8.50 -0.43
CA ARG A 98 -26.42 -7.63 -1.55
C ARG A 98 -25.26 -6.87 -2.20
N TYR A 99 -25.35 -6.58 -3.50
CA TYR A 99 -24.21 -6.05 -4.29
C TYR A 99 -23.90 -4.65 -3.79
N LYS A 100 -22.78 -4.50 -3.08
CA LYS A 100 -22.21 -3.19 -2.81
C LYS A 100 -21.27 -2.89 -3.96
N ASN A 101 -21.58 -1.83 -4.71
CA ASN A 101 -20.69 -1.39 -5.77
C ASN A 101 -19.32 -1.07 -5.13
N PRO A 102 -18.22 -1.71 -5.56
CA PRO A 102 -16.89 -1.44 -4.99
C PRO A 102 -16.44 0.02 -5.17
N THR A 103 -17.11 0.79 -6.02
CA THR A 103 -16.89 2.23 -6.20
C THR A 103 -17.64 3.09 -5.18
N THR A 104 -18.50 2.50 -4.33
CA THR A 104 -19.19 3.22 -3.26
C THR A 104 -18.14 3.79 -2.30
N LYS A 105 -18.18 5.11 -2.07
CA LYS A 105 -17.28 5.81 -1.14
C LYS A 105 -17.23 5.06 0.20
N GLY A 106 -16.04 4.63 0.61
CA GLY A 106 -15.81 3.98 1.91
C GLY A 106 -15.78 2.46 1.89
N THR A 107 -15.86 1.81 0.73
CA THR A 107 -15.69 0.36 0.62
C THR A 107 -14.28 0.04 0.15
N LEU A 108 -13.50 -0.70 0.95
CA LEU A 108 -12.24 -1.29 0.50
C LEU A 108 -12.50 -2.74 0.09
N PRO A 109 -12.14 -3.15 -1.14
CA PRO A 109 -12.23 -4.55 -1.55
C PRO A 109 -11.41 -5.48 -0.66
N ARG A 110 -11.96 -6.67 -0.37
CA ARG A 110 -11.37 -7.60 0.62
C ARG A 110 -9.96 -8.07 0.24
N PHE A 111 -9.67 -8.28 -1.04
CA PHE A 111 -8.33 -8.70 -1.47
C PHE A 111 -7.27 -7.60 -1.26
N LEU A 112 -7.63 -6.30 -1.31
CA LEU A 112 -6.70 -5.22 -0.97
C LEU A 112 -6.42 -5.22 0.53
N GLU A 113 -7.44 -5.51 1.32
CA GLU A 113 -7.29 -5.65 2.78
C GLU A 113 -6.41 -6.83 3.16
N GLU A 114 -6.71 -8.01 2.64
CA GLU A 114 -5.92 -9.21 2.91
C GLU A 114 -4.48 -9.06 2.43
N GLY A 115 -4.26 -8.47 1.25
CA GLY A 115 -2.92 -8.23 0.72
C GLY A 115 -2.11 -7.26 1.57
N ALA A 116 -2.72 -6.16 2.03
CA ALA A 116 -2.08 -5.21 2.94
C ALA A 116 -1.75 -5.85 4.29
N LEU A 117 -2.69 -6.63 4.86
CA LEU A 117 -2.47 -7.32 6.13
C LEU A 117 -1.30 -8.31 6.04
N ARG A 118 -1.21 -9.11 4.98
CA ARG A 118 -0.09 -10.04 4.75
C ARG A 118 1.26 -9.33 4.61
N ALA A 119 1.27 -8.16 3.97
CA ALA A 119 2.48 -7.37 3.77
C ALA A 119 2.95 -6.63 5.03
N THR A 120 2.10 -6.46 6.06
CA THR A 120 2.39 -5.67 7.28
C THR A 120 3.76 -5.96 7.90
N ARG A 121 4.17 -7.23 7.98
CA ARG A 121 5.48 -7.60 8.54
C ARG A 121 6.62 -7.03 7.70
N ARG A 122 6.59 -7.24 6.39
CA ARG A 122 7.62 -6.75 5.47
C ARG A 122 7.65 -5.22 5.42
N VAL A 123 6.48 -4.58 5.41
CA VAL A 123 6.37 -3.12 5.50
C VAL A 123 7.09 -2.60 6.74
N ASN A 124 6.84 -3.18 7.91
CA ASN A 124 7.55 -2.80 9.14
C ASN A 124 9.07 -2.97 9.01
N GLU A 125 9.54 -4.07 8.43
CA GLU A 125 10.97 -4.30 8.19
C GLU A 125 11.59 -3.22 7.30
N ARG A 126 10.88 -2.75 6.25
CA ARG A 126 11.36 -1.64 5.39
C ARG A 126 11.56 -0.33 6.16
N PHE A 127 10.65 0.00 7.08
CA PHE A 127 10.78 1.22 7.87
C PHE A 127 11.84 1.12 8.96
N VAL A 128 12.07 -0.07 9.53
CA VAL A 128 13.21 -0.31 10.42
C VAL A 128 14.54 -0.20 9.66
N GLU A 129 14.63 -0.78 8.47
CA GLU A 129 15.79 -0.64 7.58
C GLU A 129 16.07 0.84 7.25
N ALA A 130 15.02 1.61 6.95
CA ALA A 130 15.14 3.04 6.67
C ALA A 130 15.67 3.82 7.88
N LEU A 131 15.20 3.53 9.09
CA LEU A 131 15.74 4.15 10.32
C LEU A 131 17.23 3.86 10.49
N ASN A 132 17.65 2.61 10.29
CA ASN A 132 19.05 2.22 10.41
C ASN A 132 19.92 2.94 9.36
N ASN A 133 19.43 3.06 8.13
CA ASN A 133 20.15 3.77 7.07
C ASN A 133 20.27 5.26 7.37
N ILE A 134 19.21 5.89 7.89
CA ILE A 134 19.25 7.29 8.34
C ILE A 134 20.29 7.45 9.44
N THR A 135 20.30 6.59 10.46
CA THR A 135 21.30 6.70 11.54
C THR A 135 22.73 6.50 11.04
N ASN A 136 22.94 5.59 10.08
CA ASN A 136 24.27 5.34 9.50
C ASN A 136 24.75 6.51 8.65
N ASP A 137 23.86 7.16 7.89
CA ASP A 137 24.21 8.31 7.06
C ASP A 137 24.44 9.58 7.90
N LEU A 138 23.79 9.70 9.06
CA LEU A 138 24.01 10.81 10.01
C LEU A 138 25.26 10.64 10.88
N ALA A 139 25.72 9.40 11.07
CA ALA A 139 26.93 9.10 11.84
C ALA A 139 28.22 9.25 11.01
N LYS A 140 28.11 9.43 9.69
CA LYS A 140 29.21 9.70 8.77
C LYS A 140 29.38 11.20 8.56
#